data_AF-A0A9Q3EQE4-F1
#
_entry.id   AF-A0A9Q3EQE4-F1
#
_cell.length_a   1.000
_cell.length_b   1.000
_cell.length_c   1.000
_cell.angle_alpha   90.00
_cell.angle_beta   90.00
_cell.angle_gamma   90.00
#
_symmetry.space_group_name_H-M   'P 1'
#
loop_
_entity.id
_entity.type
_entity.pdbx_description
1 polymer ?
#
loop_
_entity_poly.entity_id
_entity_poly.type
_entity_poly.pdbx_seq_one_letter_code
_entity_poly.pdbx_strand_id
1 'polypeptide(L)'
;MHISQDTPAGKVSTKLQSVQQVVKEQLESEIKFFKKYADRNREIPPDFQPGENVWLAFKNIKTTRPTKKISERWLGPFEVLKKIGSHAYHLNLSQQWKSVHPVFHVSLLEPVNQSTIPN
;
A
#
# COMPACT_ATOMS: atom_id res chain seq x y z
N MET A 1 -2.62 -31.56 37.96
CA MET A 1 -1.32 -31.96 38.53
C MET A 1 -0.43 -30.73 38.56
N HIS A 2 -0.08 -30.20 39.74
CA HIS A 2 0.86 -29.08 39.88
C HIS A 2 2.27 -29.67 39.93
N ILE A 3 3.07 -29.43 38.88
CA ILE A 3 4.49 -29.82 38.88
C ILE A 3 5.21 -28.82 39.78
N SER A 4 5.69 -29.27 40.93
CA SER A 4 6.45 -28.44 41.87
C SER A 4 7.72 -27.89 41.21
N GLN A 5 7.91 -26.58 41.32
CA GLN A 5 9.04 -25.83 40.74
C GLN A 5 10.41 -26.32 41.21
N ASP A 6 10.47 -27.07 42.32
CA ASP A 6 11.71 -27.59 42.91
C ASP A 6 12.27 -28.85 42.24
N THR A 7 11.51 -29.49 41.35
CA THR A 7 12.07 -30.58 40.52
C THR A 7 13.01 -30.03 39.46
N PRO A 8 14.10 -30.76 39.09
CA PRO A 8 15.04 -30.30 38.06
C PRO A 8 14.37 -29.91 36.74
N ALA A 9 13.32 -30.62 36.34
CA ALA A 9 12.53 -30.31 35.15
C ALA A 9 11.69 -29.01 35.28
N GLY A 10 11.15 -28.72 36.47
CA GLY A 10 10.41 -27.48 36.73
C GLY A 10 11.30 -26.23 36.65
N LYS A 11 12.54 -26.32 37.16
CA LYS A 11 13.54 -25.24 37.08
C LYS A 11 13.97 -24.92 35.64
N VAL A 12 14.11 -25.94 34.80
CA VAL A 12 14.44 -25.74 33.38
C VAL A 12 13.27 -25.11 32.62
N SER A 13 12.04 -25.59 32.88
CA SER A 13 10.83 -25.06 32.25
C SER A 13 10.60 -23.58 32.58
N THR A 14 10.72 -23.19 33.85
CA THR A 14 10.60 -21.77 34.27
C THR A 14 11.67 -20.89 33.67
N LYS A 15 12.92 -21.37 33.59
CA LYS A 15 14.00 -20.62 32.94
C LYS A 15 13.73 -20.42 31.45
N LEU A 16 13.28 -21.46 30.74
CA LEU A 16 12.88 -21.33 29.33
C LEU A 16 11.71 -20.36 29.15
N GLN A 17 10.69 -20.42 30.01
CA GLN A 17 9.57 -19.49 29.99
C GLN A 17 10.02 -18.04 30.20
N SER A 18 10.92 -17.79 31.17
CA SER A 18 11.46 -16.45 31.38
C SER A 18 12.26 -15.93 30.18
N VAL A 19 13.01 -16.80 29.51
CA VAL A 19 13.77 -16.44 28.30
C VAL A 19 12.81 -16.14 27.15
N GLN A 20 11.77 -16.96 26.95
CA GLN A 20 10.74 -16.72 25.94
C GLN A 20 9.99 -15.41 26.17
N GLN A 21 9.68 -15.09 27.43
CA GLN A 21 9.02 -13.85 27.81
C GLN A 21 9.87 -12.64 27.43
N VAL A 22 11.16 -12.65 27.80
CA VAL A 22 12.10 -11.56 27.47
C VAL A 22 12.25 -11.37 25.96
N VAL A 23 12.40 -12.47 25.20
CA VAL A 23 12.51 -12.41 23.73
C VAL A 23 11.24 -11.83 23.10
N LYS A 24 10.07 -12.22 23.59
CA LYS A 24 8.79 -11.70 23.09
C LYS A 24 8.64 -10.20 23.36
N GLU A 25 8.96 -9.76 24.58
CA GLU A 25 8.90 -8.34 24.96
C GLU A 25 9.86 -7.49 24.13
N GLN A 26 11.08 -7.98 23.91
CA GLN A 26 12.06 -7.32 23.04
C GLN A 26 11.53 -7.22 21.61
N LEU A 27 11.03 -8.32 21.04
CA LEU A 27 10.49 -8.35 19.69
C LEU A 27 9.31 -7.38 19.53
N GLU A 28 8.38 -7.36 20.48
CA GLU A 28 7.24 -6.43 20.45
C GLU A 28 7.70 -4.97 20.53
N SER A 29 8.70 -4.68 21.37
CA SER A 29 9.27 -3.34 21.48
C SER A 29 9.96 -2.90 20.18
N GLU A 30 10.70 -3.79 19.52
CA GLU A 30 11.37 -3.53 18.26
C GLU A 30 10.37 -3.34 17.12
N ILE A 31 9.35 -4.20 17.01
CA ILE A 31 8.26 -4.05 16.03
C ILE A 31 7.60 -2.68 16.20
N LYS A 32 7.31 -2.27 17.44
CA LYS A 32 6.71 -0.96 17.72
C LYS A 32 7.63 0.19 17.35
N PHE A 33 8.92 0.07 17.63
CA PHE A 33 9.93 1.04 17.24
C PHE A 33 9.97 1.19 15.71
N PHE A 34 10.19 0.11 14.96
CA PHE A 34 10.23 0.13 13.50
C PHE A 34 8.93 0.64 12.88
N LYS A 35 7.77 0.26 13.44
CA LYS A 35 6.46 0.75 12.99
C LYS A 35 6.38 2.28 13.04
N LYS A 36 6.87 2.91 14.11
CA LYS A 36 6.88 4.39 14.23
C LYS A 36 7.67 5.06 13.12
N TYR A 37 8.81 4.49 12.71
CA TYR A 37 9.62 5.03 11.61
C TYR A 37 8.98 4.73 10.25
N ALA A 38 8.46 3.52 10.06
CA ALA A 38 7.80 3.13 8.83
C ALA A 38 6.52 3.95 8.56
N ASP A 39 5.75 4.24 9.60
CA ASP A 39 4.51 5.00 9.51
C ASP A 39 4.75 6.53 9.42
N ARG A 40 5.95 7.03 9.75
CA ARG A 40 6.27 8.47 9.76
C ARG A 40 6.03 9.15 8.40
N ASN A 41 6.31 8.45 7.30
CA ASN A 41 6.16 8.97 5.94
C ASN A 41 4.97 8.33 5.20
N ARG A 42 4.07 7.65 5.92
CA ARG A 42 2.85 7.11 5.30
C ARG A 42 1.83 8.24 5.15
N GLU A 43 1.66 8.69 3.92
CA GLU A 43 0.56 9.58 3.57
C GLU A 43 -0.75 8.79 3.52
N ILE A 44 -1.84 9.42 3.96
CA ILE A 44 -3.17 8.84 3.82
C ILE A 44 -3.47 8.81 2.32
N PRO A 45 -3.71 7.62 1.73
CA PRO A 45 -4.00 7.53 0.31
C PRO A 45 -5.31 8.28 0.00
N PRO A 46 -5.37 9.05 -1.10
CA PRO A 46 -6.61 9.63 -1.57
C PRO A 46 -7.70 8.54 -1.72
N ASP A 47 -8.91 8.86 -1.24
CA ASP A 47 -10.05 7.98 -1.40
C ASP A 47 -10.83 8.38 -2.64
N PHE A 48 -10.76 7.56 -3.68
CA PHE A 48 -11.48 7.77 -4.92
C PHE A 48 -12.79 6.99 -4.91
N GLN A 49 -13.88 7.64 -5.31
CA GLN A 49 -15.18 6.99 -5.41
C GLN A 49 -15.39 6.38 -6.81
N PRO A 50 -16.15 5.27 -6.91
CA PRO A 50 -16.59 4.76 -8.21
C PRO A 50 -17.33 5.85 -9.00
N GLY A 51 -16.98 6.03 -10.27
CA GLY A 51 -17.51 7.07 -11.16
C GLY A 51 -16.68 8.36 -11.21
N GLU A 52 -15.68 8.52 -10.33
CA GLU A 52 -14.77 9.66 -10.43
C GLU A 52 -13.75 9.49 -11.56
N ASN A 53 -13.38 10.61 -12.17
CA ASN A 53 -12.34 10.64 -13.19
C ASN A 53 -10.98 10.93 -12.55
N VAL A 54 -10.00 10.07 -12.85
CA VAL A 54 -8.62 10.19 -12.36
C VAL A 54 -7.63 10.17 -13.51
N TRP A 55 -6.57 10.97 -13.39
CA TRP A 55 -5.40 10.91 -14.26
C TRP A 55 -4.51 9.74 -13.87
N LEU A 56 -3.97 9.02 -14.85
CA LEU A 56 -3.08 7.87 -14.62
C LEU A 56 -1.63 8.22 -14.99
N ALA A 57 -0.69 8.01 -14.07
CA ALA A 57 0.72 8.31 -14.28
C ALA A 57 1.36 7.39 -15.35
N PHE A 58 2.14 7.99 -16.25
CA PHE A 58 2.76 7.30 -17.38
C PHE A 58 4.00 6.43 -17.02
N LYS A 59 4.40 6.38 -15.73
CA LYS A 59 5.71 5.88 -15.28
C LYS A 59 6.04 4.45 -15.72
N ASN A 60 5.04 3.59 -15.86
CA ASN A 60 5.18 2.14 -16.08
C ASN A 60 4.53 1.61 -17.36
N ILE A 61 4.08 2.49 -18.27
CA ILE A 61 3.33 2.10 -19.46
C ILE A 61 4.20 2.28 -20.70
N LYS A 62 4.42 1.19 -21.45
CA LYS A 62 5.17 1.24 -22.72
C LYS A 62 4.28 1.84 -23.80
N THR A 63 4.79 2.86 -24.49
CA THR A 63 4.08 3.53 -25.59
C THR A 63 4.89 3.44 -26.87
N THR A 64 4.22 3.61 -28.01
CA THR A 64 4.79 3.69 -29.35
C THR A 64 5.74 4.90 -29.56
N ARG A 65 5.80 5.84 -28.61
CA ARG A 65 6.58 7.08 -28.74
C ARG A 65 8.08 6.79 -28.56
N PRO A 66 8.97 7.34 -29.41
CA PRO A 66 10.37 6.94 -29.45
C PRO A 66 11.19 7.35 -28.21
N THR A 67 10.79 8.40 -27.48
CA THR A 67 11.56 8.91 -26.33
C THR A 67 10.67 9.32 -25.15
N LYS A 68 11.08 8.94 -23.93
CA LYS A 68 10.41 9.23 -22.64
C LYS A 68 10.41 10.71 -22.27
N LYS A 69 11.30 11.52 -22.86
CA LYS A 69 11.40 12.96 -22.55
C LYS A 69 10.22 13.78 -23.10
N ILE A 70 9.57 13.27 -24.14
CA ILE A 70 8.42 13.91 -24.81
C ILE A 70 7.16 13.04 -24.66
N SER A 71 7.16 12.07 -23.74
CA SER A 71 5.93 11.34 -23.43
C SER A 71 5.09 12.15 -22.45
N GLU A 72 3.77 12.07 -22.59
CA GLU A 72 2.83 12.64 -21.63
C GLU A 72 3.14 12.11 -20.22
N ARG A 73 3.07 13.00 -19.22
CA ARG A 73 3.29 12.62 -17.81
C ARG A 73 2.09 11.88 -17.24
N TRP A 74 0.90 12.27 -17.69
CA TRP A 74 -0.40 11.78 -17.25
C TRP A 74 -1.19 11.33 -18.47
N LEU A 75 -1.70 10.11 -18.41
CA LEU A 75 -2.68 9.58 -19.34
C LEU A 75 -4.07 10.01 -18.89
N GLY A 76 -4.94 10.21 -19.88
CA GLY A 76 -6.27 10.79 -19.81
C GLY A 76 -7.11 10.49 -18.56
N PRO A 77 -8.20 11.24 -18.36
CA PRO A 77 -9.14 10.92 -17.30
C PRO A 77 -9.73 9.53 -17.56
N PHE A 78 -9.47 8.60 -16.64
CA PHE A 78 -10.11 7.31 -16.60
C PHE A 78 -11.09 7.26 -15.45
N GLU A 79 -12.24 6.66 -15.69
CA GLU A 79 -13.25 6.46 -14.67
C GLU A 79 -12.83 5.36 -13.70
N VAL A 80 -12.95 5.60 -12.40
CA VAL A 80 -12.77 4.57 -11.37
C VAL A 80 -14.00 3.66 -11.37
N LEU A 81 -13.83 2.38 -11.68
CA LEU A 81 -14.93 1.40 -11.65
C LEU A 81 -15.19 0.88 -10.23
N LYS A 82 -14.12 0.60 -9.48
CA LYS A 82 -14.21 0.13 -8.08
C LYS A 82 -12.88 0.22 -7.35
N LYS A 83 -12.97 0.28 -6.03
CA LYS A 83 -11.84 0.10 -5.11
C LYS A 83 -11.59 -1.40 -4.88
N ILE A 84 -10.39 -1.87 -5.18
CA ILE A 84 -9.97 -3.27 -5.01
C ILE A 84 -9.38 -3.49 -3.61
N GLY A 85 -8.71 -2.48 -3.06
CA GLY A 85 -8.11 -2.53 -1.74
C GLY A 85 -7.80 -1.15 -1.20
N SER A 86 -7.06 -1.07 -0.09
CA SER A 86 -6.75 0.21 0.56
C SER A 86 -6.01 1.20 -0.35
N HIS A 87 -5.18 0.70 -1.27
CA HIS A 87 -4.34 1.51 -2.15
C HIS A 87 -4.47 1.12 -3.62
N ALA A 88 -5.46 0.33 -4.02
CA ALA A 88 -5.59 -0.18 -5.38
C ALA A 88 -6.99 0.04 -5.95
N TYR A 89 -7.07 0.61 -7.15
CA TYR A 89 -8.31 0.95 -7.83
C TYR A 89 -8.34 0.34 -9.23
N HIS A 90 -9.53 -0.09 -9.65
CA HIS A 90 -9.81 -0.58 -10.98
C HIS A 90 -10.32 0.56 -11.85
N LEU A 91 -9.67 0.80 -12.98
CA LEU A 91 -10.01 1.88 -13.91
C LEU A 91 -10.68 1.35 -15.18
N ASN A 92 -11.56 2.15 -15.75
CA ASN A 92 -12.13 1.92 -17.07
C ASN A 92 -11.12 2.35 -18.15
N LEU A 93 -10.24 1.43 -18.54
CA LEU A 93 -9.24 1.69 -19.58
C LEU A 93 -9.86 1.65 -20.98
N SER A 94 -9.60 2.67 -21.79
CA SER A 94 -10.03 2.69 -23.19
C SER A 94 -9.43 1.53 -23.99
N GLN A 95 -10.09 1.14 -25.09
CA GLN A 95 -9.72 0.00 -25.93
C GLN A 95 -8.25 0.00 -26.42
N GLN A 96 -7.63 1.16 -26.55
CA GLN A 96 -6.21 1.30 -26.90
C GLN A 96 -5.24 0.72 -25.85
N TRP A 97 -5.69 0.55 -24.60
CA TRP A 97 -4.88 0.08 -23.47
C TRP A 97 -5.24 -1.35 -23.03
N LYS A 98 -5.91 -2.16 -23.87
CA LYS A 98 -6.35 -3.52 -23.54
C LYS A 98 -5.25 -4.48 -23.04
N SER A 99 -3.98 -4.23 -23.40
CA SER A 99 -2.83 -5.02 -22.95
C SER A 99 -2.37 -4.68 -21.53
N VAL A 100 -2.78 -3.51 -21.01
CA VAL A 100 -2.41 -3.04 -19.67
C VAL A 100 -3.44 -3.55 -18.66
N HIS A 101 -2.96 -4.05 -17.52
CA HIS A 101 -3.85 -4.47 -16.44
C HIS A 101 -4.59 -3.25 -15.84
N PRO A 102 -5.93 -3.28 -15.71
CA PRO A 102 -6.72 -2.11 -15.33
C PRO A 102 -6.69 -1.76 -13.83
N VAL A 103 -5.86 -2.43 -13.02
CA VAL A 103 -5.73 -2.17 -11.59
C VAL A 103 -4.44 -1.43 -11.28
N PHE A 104 -4.55 -0.27 -10.65
CA PHE A 104 -3.43 0.63 -10.36
C PHE A 104 -3.35 1.00 -8.90
N HIS A 105 -2.12 1.23 -8.44
CA HIS A 105 -1.85 1.75 -7.10
C HIS A 105 -2.19 3.24 -7.01
N VAL A 106 -2.68 3.70 -5.87
CA VAL A 106 -3.10 5.09 -5.60
C VAL A 106 -2.01 6.13 -5.92
N SER A 107 -0.73 5.78 -5.73
CA SER A 107 0.41 6.67 -6.07
C SER A 107 0.59 6.94 -7.56
N LEU A 108 -0.14 6.22 -8.42
CA LEU A 108 -0.17 6.42 -9.87
C LEU A 108 -1.41 7.19 -10.31
N LEU A 109 -2.27 7.62 -9.38
CA LEU A 109 -3.55 8.27 -9.67
C LEU A 109 -3.52 9.71 -9.16
N GLU A 110 -4.02 10.64 -9.96
CA GLU A 110 -4.28 12.01 -9.54
C GLU A 110 -5.75 12.37 -9.80
N PRO A 111 -6.41 13.12 -8.90
CA PRO A 111 -7.77 13.60 -9.14
C PRO A 111 -7.79 14.58 -10.32
N VAL A 112 -8.81 14.47 -11.18
CA VAL A 112 -9.03 15.44 -12.25
C VAL A 112 -9.64 16.69 -11.61
N ASN A 113 -8.83 17.72 -11.39
CA ASN A 113 -9.34 19.05 -11.02
C ASN A 113 -10.15 19.59 -12.19
N GLN A 114 -11.48 19.59 -12.07
CA GLN A 114 -12.35 20.30 -12.99
C GLN A 114 -12.15 21.80 -12.75
N SER A 115 -11.15 22.40 -13.40
CA SER A 115 -11.03 23.85 -13.44
C SER A 115 -12.25 24.37 -14.19
N THR A 116 -13.29 24.75 -13.45
CA THR A 116 -14.36 25.60 -13.96
C THR A 116 -13.71 26.93 -14.27
N ILE A 117 -13.33 27.16 -15.53
CA ILE A 117 -13.03 28.50 -16.03
C ILE A 117 -14.37 29.24 -15.91
N PRO A 118 -14.51 30.25 -15.03
CA PRO A 118 -15.75 31.00 -14.98
C PRO A 118 -15.92 31.69 -16.33
N ASN A 119 -17.10 31.51 -16.94
CA ASN A 119 -17.55 32.28 -18.11
C ASN A 119 -17.57 33.77 -17.81
#